data_AF-A0AAE1I5K9-F1
#
_entry.id   AF-A0AAE1I5K9-F1
#
_cell.length_a   1.000
_cell.length_b   1.000
_cell.length_c   1.000
_cell.angle_alpha   90.00
_cell.angle_beta   90.00
_cell.angle_gamma   90.00
#
_symmetry.space_group_name_H-M   'P 1'
#
loop_
_entity.id
_entity.type
_entity.pdbx_description
1 polymer ?
#
loop_
_entity_poly.entity_id
_entity_poly.type
_entity_poly.pdbx_seq_one_letter_code
_entity_poly.pdbx_strand_id
1 'polypeptide(L)'
;MAFIDIVKFLLSQKVKFVNPRVFSQDHLEQHFSKQRSRSGGSGNPNKGRSIQNDMNIHNVKEWGFRRRGRGNTEEKLEKFQITKEPLPKRKCASRK
;
A
#
# COMPACT_ATOMS: atom_id res chain seq x y z
N MET A 1 24.39 23.09 -1.66
CA MET A 1 24.71 23.36 -0.24
C MET A 1 23.61 22.79 0.66
N ALA A 2 23.34 21.48 0.68
CA ALA A 2 22.23 20.96 1.52
C ALA A 2 22.56 19.62 2.18
N PHE A 3 22.95 18.61 1.39
CA PHE A 3 23.13 17.26 1.95
C PHE A 3 24.31 17.16 2.93
N ILE A 4 25.47 17.73 2.58
CA ILE A 4 26.68 17.66 3.42
C ILE A 4 26.46 18.35 4.77
N ASP A 5 25.79 19.50 4.79
CA ASP A 5 25.55 20.27 6.02
C ASP A 5 24.53 19.56 6.91
N ILE A 6 23.50 18.94 6.32
CA ILE A 6 22.55 18.08 7.03
C ILE A 6 23.26 16.86 7.64
N VAL A 7 24.16 16.21 6.90
CA VAL A 7 24.91 15.06 7.41
C VAL A 7 25.79 15.48 8.60
N LYS A 8 26.50 16.60 8.50
CA LYS A 8 27.30 17.15 9.61
C LYS A 8 26.44 17.43 10.83
N PHE A 9 25.28 18.04 10.64
CA PHE A 9 24.31 18.29 11.71
C PHE A 9 23.83 16.97 12.35
N LEU A 10 23.42 15.97 11.57
CA LEU A 10 22.95 14.70 12.11
C LEU A 10 24.03 13.93 12.88
N LEU A 11 25.27 13.95 12.40
CA LEU A 11 26.40 13.36 13.12
C LEU A 11 26.66 14.07 14.46
N SER A 12 26.48 15.41 14.51
CA SER A 12 26.55 16.17 15.76
C SER A 12 25.48 15.78 16.78
N GLN A 13 24.32 15.30 16.31
CA GLN A 13 23.20 14.82 17.12
C GLN A 13 23.36 13.35 17.57
N LYS A 14 24.57 12.77 17.45
CA LYS A 14 24.89 11.38 17.81
C LYS A 14 24.18 10.33 16.93
N VAL A 15 23.72 10.68 15.73
CA VAL A 15 23.23 9.70 14.76
C VAL A 15 24.42 8.88 14.26
N LYS A 16 24.34 7.55 14.37
CA LYS A 16 25.47 6.64 14.07
C LYS A 16 25.79 6.55 12.57
N PHE A 17 24.78 6.65 11.71
CA PHE A 17 24.95 6.60 10.27
C PHE A 17 23.78 7.33 9.59
N VAL A 18 24.06 7.90 8.42
CA VAL A 18 23.03 8.54 7.59
C VAL A 18 22.86 7.71 6.32
N ASN A 19 21.64 7.26 6.05
CA ASN A 19 21.32 6.55 4.81
C ASN A 19 20.98 7.56 3.69
N PRO A 20 21.85 7.77 2.70
CA PRO A 20 21.61 8.76 1.64
C PRO A 20 20.39 8.41 0.77
N ARG A 21 19.98 7.14 0.69
CA ARG A 21 18.82 6.70 -0.11
C ARG A 21 17.48 7.24 0.39
N VAL A 22 17.43 7.73 1.63
CA VAL A 22 16.22 8.35 2.18
C VAL A 22 16.09 9.81 1.71
N PHE A 23 17.19 10.43 1.28
CA PHE A 23 17.22 11.80 0.79
C PHE A 23 16.96 11.89 -0.72
N SER A 24 16.68 10.77 -1.39
CA SER A 24 16.24 10.75 -2.79
C SER A 24 14.71 10.89 -2.89
N GLN A 25 14.26 11.34 -4.06
CA GLN A 25 12.83 11.44 -4.38
C GLN A 25 12.20 10.09 -4.77
N ASP A 26 12.98 8.98 -4.73
CA ASP A 26 12.54 7.64 -5.15
C ASP A 26 11.24 7.21 -4.46
N HIS A 27 11.06 7.54 -3.18
CA HIS A 27 9.85 7.21 -2.43
C HIS A 27 8.61 7.92 -3.00
N LEU A 28 8.75 9.17 -3.46
CA LEU A 28 7.69 9.92 -4.14
C LEU A 28 7.41 9.32 -5.52
N GLU A 29 8.45 8.98 -6.29
CA GLU A 29 8.30 8.35 -7.60
C GLU A 29 7.64 6.98 -7.53
N GLN A 30 7.96 6.19 -6.52
CA GLN A 30 7.29 4.94 -6.22
C GLN A 30 5.81 5.14 -5.87
N HIS A 31 5.47 6.23 -5.17
CA HIS A 31 4.09 6.60 -4.89
C HIS A 31 3.33 6.95 -6.16
N PHE A 32 3.89 7.81 -7.03
CA PHE A 32 3.29 8.13 -8.33
C PHE A 32 3.14 6.89 -9.22
N SER A 33 4.10 5.96 -9.18
CA SER A 33 4.00 4.70 -9.90
C SER A 33 2.86 3.80 -9.37
N LYS A 34 2.60 3.82 -8.06
CA LYS A 34 1.43 3.13 -7.46
C LYS A 34 0.11 3.78 -7.87
N GLN A 35 0.04 5.10 -7.95
CA GLN A 35 -1.14 5.80 -8.46
C GLN A 35 -1.42 5.43 -9.93
N ARG A 36 -0.39 5.44 -10.78
CA ARG A 36 -0.52 5.11 -12.21
C ARG A 36 -0.93 3.66 -12.43
N SER A 37 -0.30 2.71 -11.73
CA SER A 37 -0.61 1.27 -11.86
C SER A 37 -2.03 0.90 -11.40
N ARG A 38 -2.62 1.65 -10.47
CA ARG A 38 -4.01 1.45 -10.06
C ARG A 38 -5.04 1.85 -11.10
N SER A 39 -4.65 2.66 -12.07
CA SER A 39 -5.55 3.18 -13.09
C SER A 39 -5.82 2.19 -14.22
N GLY A 40 -5.28 0.96 -14.14
CA GLY A 40 -5.57 -0.18 -15.02
C GLY A 40 -5.09 0.01 -16.47
N GLY A 41 -5.72 0.93 -17.19
CA GLY A 41 -5.44 1.28 -18.59
C GLY A 41 -5.10 2.76 -18.86
N SER A 42 -5.34 3.69 -17.92
CA SER A 42 -4.89 5.09 -18.08
C SER A 42 -3.63 5.35 -17.26
N GLY A 43 -2.46 5.31 -17.90
CA GLY A 43 -1.18 5.67 -17.27
C GLY A 43 -1.12 7.12 -16.78
N ASN A 44 -2.10 7.95 -17.16
CA ASN A 44 -2.24 9.34 -16.73
C ASN A 44 -3.64 9.61 -16.16
N PRO A 45 -3.84 9.49 -14.83
CA PRO A 45 -5.13 9.82 -14.20
C PRO A 45 -5.40 11.33 -14.23
N ASN A 46 -6.66 11.71 -14.38
CA ASN A 46 -7.08 13.10 -14.16
C ASN A 46 -7.08 13.45 -12.66
N LYS A 47 -7.27 14.73 -12.33
CA LYS A 47 -7.24 15.23 -10.94
C LYS A 47 -8.16 14.44 -9.99
N GLY A 48 -9.41 14.18 -10.41
CA GLY A 48 -10.37 13.42 -9.61
C GLY A 48 -9.92 11.97 -9.35
N ARG A 49 -9.42 11.28 -10.38
CA ARG A 49 -8.86 9.92 -10.25
C ARG A 49 -7.61 9.88 -9.39
N SER A 50 -6.76 10.91 -9.45
CA SER A 50 -5.56 11.00 -8.60
C SER A 50 -5.95 11.04 -7.12
N ILE A 51 -6.89 11.91 -6.74
CA ILE A 51 -7.38 12.04 -5.36
C ILE A 51 -8.00 10.73 -4.88
N GLN A 52 -8.83 10.10 -5.70
CA GLN A 52 -9.44 8.81 -5.38
C GLN A 52 -8.37 7.71 -5.19
N ASN A 53 -7.34 7.69 -6.04
CA ASN A 53 -6.23 6.75 -5.94
C ASN A 53 -5.42 6.98 -4.65
N ASP A 54 -5.19 8.23 -4.25
CA ASP A 54 -4.49 8.55 -3.01
C ASP A 54 -5.22 8.04 -1.77
N MET A 55 -6.52 8.32 -1.68
CA MET A 55 -7.35 7.80 -0.59
C MET A 55 -7.31 6.27 -0.54
N ASN A 56 -7.39 5.62 -1.70
CA ASN A 56 -7.30 4.16 -1.79
C ASN A 56 -5.91 3.61 -1.41
N ILE A 57 -4.82 4.31 -1.74
CA ILE A 57 -3.45 3.91 -1.36
C ILE A 57 -3.27 4.05 0.15
N HIS A 58 -3.74 5.16 0.73
CA HIS A 58 -3.69 5.43 2.16
C HIS A 58 -4.46 4.38 2.96
N ASN A 59 -5.73 4.18 2.62
CA ASN A 59 -6.62 3.26 3.33
C ASN A 59 -6.14 1.80 3.24
N VAL A 60 -5.55 1.38 2.11
CA VAL A 60 -4.98 0.03 1.99
C VAL A 60 -3.71 -0.15 2.83
N LYS A 61 -2.89 0.90 3.00
CA LYS A 61 -1.69 0.85 3.85
C LYS A 61 -2.04 0.80 5.34
N GLU A 62 -2.99 1.63 5.78
CA GLU A 62 -3.36 1.70 7.20
C GLU A 62 -4.17 0.48 7.66
N TRP A 63 -5.11 0.01 6.85
CA TRP A 63 -6.09 -0.98 7.28
C TRP A 63 -5.80 -2.39 6.78
N GLY A 64 -4.73 -2.59 6.01
CA GLY A 64 -4.35 -3.91 5.48
C GLY A 64 -5.40 -4.57 4.59
N PHE A 65 -6.43 -3.84 4.12
CA PHE A 65 -7.47 -4.36 3.24
C PHE A 65 -6.88 -4.64 1.85
N ARG A 66 -6.28 -5.82 1.68
CA ARG A 66 -6.13 -6.41 0.35
C ARG A 66 -7.54 -6.76 -0.11
N ARG A 67 -8.16 -5.90 -0.93
CA ARG A 67 -9.27 -6.31 -1.79
C ARG A 67 -8.74 -7.31 -2.83
N ARG A 68 -8.44 -8.53 -2.40
CA ARG A 68 -8.45 -9.72 -3.26
C ARG A 68 -9.80 -10.39 -3.10
N GLY A 69 -10.83 -9.68 -3.55
CA GLY A 69 -12.15 -10.24 -3.77
C GLY A 69 -12.52 -9.92 -5.21
N ARG A 70 -12.24 -10.85 -6.14
CA ARG A 70 -13.11 -10.96 -7.32
C ARG A 70 -14.42 -11.52 -6.78
N GLY A 71 -15.39 -10.63 -6.56
CA GLY A 71 -16.69 -10.98 -6.03
C GLY A 71 -17.38 -9.72 -5.55
N ASN A 72 -18.30 -9.20 -6.37
CA ASN A 72 -19.31 -8.27 -5.90
C ASN A 72 -20.25 -9.05 -4.98
N THR A 73 -19.96 -9.08 -3.69
CA THR A 73 -20.96 -9.38 -2.68
C THR A 73 -20.59 -8.63 -1.42
N GLU A 74 -21.44 -7.68 -1.04
CA GLU A 74 -21.44 -7.00 0.26
C GLU A 74 -21.88 -7.95 1.38
N GLU A 75 -21.25 -9.13 1.49
CA GLU A 75 -21.50 -10.02 2.61
C GLU A 75 -20.60 -9.63 3.77
N LYS A 76 -21.20 -8.87 4.68
CA LYS A 76 -20.93 -8.78 6.13
C LYS A 76 -19.44 -8.74 6.50
N LEU A 77 -19.00 -7.54 6.85
CA LEU A 77 -17.78 -7.23 7.59
C LEU A 77 -17.83 -7.84 9.01
N GLU A 78 -17.85 -9.17 9.11
CA GLU A 78 -17.61 -9.84 10.38
C GLU A 78 -16.10 -10.05 10.54
N LYS A 79 -15.56 -9.53 11.64
CA LYS A 79 -14.18 -9.75 12.05
C LYS A 79 -13.98 -11.26 12.16
N PHE A 80 -13.20 -11.84 11.25
CA PHE A 80 -12.83 -13.26 11.32
C PHE A 80 -12.10 -13.52 12.64
N GLN A 81 -12.78 -14.17 13.59
CA GLN A 81 -12.13 -14.71 14.77
C GLN A 81 -11.35 -15.95 14.33
N ILE A 82 -10.02 -15.91 14.49
CA ILE A 82 -9.16 -17.05 14.16
C ILE A 82 -9.34 -18.10 15.26
N THR A 83 -10.19 -19.10 15.03
CA THR A 83 -10.31 -20.28 15.88
C THR A 83 -9.29 -21.35 15.46
N LYS A 84 -8.88 -22.20 16.40
CA LYS A 84 -7.91 -23.30 16.15
C LYS A 84 -8.55 -24.53 15.51
N GLU A 85 -9.85 -24.47 15.23
CA GLU A 85 -10.57 -25.60 14.66
C GLU A 85 -10.25 -25.74 13.16
N PRO A 86 -10.06 -26.97 12.66
CA PRO A 86 -9.82 -27.18 11.24
C PRO A 86 -11.04 -26.72 10.45
N LEU A 87 -10.81 -25.81 9.48
CA LEU A 87 -11.86 -25.31 8.60
C LEU A 87 -12.52 -26.48 7.85
N PRO A 88 -13.85 -26.48 7.70
CA PRO A 88 -14.54 -27.53 6.97
C PRO A 88 -14.06 -27.57 5.51
N LYS A 89 -13.71 -28.77 5.02
CA LYS A 89 -13.33 -28.96 3.62
C LYS A 89 -14.47 -28.50 2.71
N ARG A 90 -14.17 -27.59 1.78
CA ARG A 90 -15.14 -27.12 0.78
C ARG A 90 -15.66 -28.33 0.01
N LYS A 91 -16.98 -28.52 -0.03
CA LYS A 91 -17.59 -29.52 -0.91
C LYS A 91 -17.28 -29.10 -2.35
N CYS A 92 -16.53 -29.91 -3.09
CA CYS A 92 -16.45 -29.78 -4.54
C CYS A 92 -17.87 -29.95 -5.07
N ALA A 93 -18.42 -28.92 -5.72
CA ALA A 93 -19.65 -29.07 -6.47
C ALA A 93 -19.40 -30.10 -7.57
N SER A 94 -20.00 -31.28 -7.46
CA SER A 94 -20.04 -32.23 -8.57
C SER A 94 -20.79 -31.53 -9.70
N ARG A 95 -20.10 -31.27 -10.81
CA ARG A 95 -20.77 -30.90 -12.07
C ARG A 95 -21.65 -32.09 -12.45
N LYS A 96 -22.96 -31.83 -12.61
CA LYS A 96 -23.88 -32.77 -13.25
C LYS A 96 -23.46 -33.00 -14.68
#